data_AF-A0A453P641-F1
#
_entry.id   AF-A0A453P641-F1
#
_cell.length_a   1.000
_cell.length_b   1.000
_cell.length_c   1.000
_cell.angle_alpha   90.00
_cell.angle_beta   90.00
_cell.angle_gamma   90.00
#
_symmetry.space_group_name_H-M   'P 1'
#
loop_
_entity.id
_entity.type
_entity.pdbx_description
1 polymer ?
#
loop_
_entity_poly.entity_id
_entity_poly.type
_entity_poly.pdbx_seq_one_letter_code
_entity_poly.pdbx_strand_id
1 'polypeptide(L)'
;FSLELKKQISCSLHLTNRTDQYIAFKVKTTSPKKYCVRPNNGIVAPRSTFDVLVTMQAQREAPPDMQCRDKFLVQSAVVSQDISPKDINGDMFTKESGNVVDEVKLQVVYAPPSKPTSVNEGSDQESLGSWSYQEVKS
;
A
#
# COMPACT_ATOMS: atom_id res chain seq x y z
N PHE A 1 3.40 -6.46 -5.07
CA PHE A 1 4.16 -7.38 -4.20
C PHE A 1 5.29 -8.01 -4.98
N SER A 2 6.53 -7.90 -4.51
CA SER A 2 7.66 -8.63 -5.11
C SER A 2 7.53 -10.10 -4.74
N LEU A 3 7.02 -10.94 -5.64
CA LEU A 3 6.64 -12.32 -5.29
C LEU A 3 7.87 -13.16 -4.97
N GLU A 4 7.92 -13.68 -3.75
CA GLU A 4 8.93 -14.63 -3.27
C GLU A 4 8.20 -15.83 -2.65
N LEU A 5 8.43 -17.02 -3.21
CA LEU A 5 7.75 -18.22 -2.77
C LEU A 5 8.19 -18.61 -1.35
N LYS A 6 7.28 -19.24 -0.61
CA LYS A 6 7.48 -19.73 0.75
C LYS A 6 7.80 -18.62 1.78
N LYS A 7 7.67 -17.34 1.42
CA LYS A 7 7.85 -16.19 2.32
C LYS A 7 6.62 -15.30 2.35
N GLN A 8 6.36 -14.71 3.52
CA GLN A 8 5.38 -13.62 3.62
C GLN A 8 5.96 -12.35 3.00
N ILE A 9 5.08 -11.54 2.42
CA ILE A 9 5.48 -10.35 1.68
C ILE A 9 4.58 -9.21 2.12
N SER A 10 5.16 -8.13 2.63
CA SER A 10 4.43 -6.98 3.13
C SER A 10 4.62 -5.76 2.24
N CYS A 11 3.59 -4.94 2.12
CA CYS A 11 3.69 -3.59 1.58
C CYS A 11 2.77 -2.63 2.34
N SER A 12 3.09 -1.34 2.29
CA SER A 12 2.25 -0.29 2.86
C SER A 12 1.29 0.26 1.82
N LEU A 13 0.02 0.36 2.19
CA LEU A 13 -0.99 1.14 1.49
C LEU A 13 -1.13 2.48 2.21
N HIS A 14 -0.77 3.57 1.52
CA HIS A 14 -0.83 4.92 2.06
C HIS A 14 -2.18 5.55 1.75
N LEU A 15 -2.96 5.86 2.79
CA LEU A 15 -4.25 6.53 2.69
C LEU A 15 -4.06 8.01 3.05
N THR A 16 -4.04 8.89 2.04
CA THR A 16 -3.86 10.33 2.25
C THR A 16 -5.21 11.04 2.23
N ASN A 17 -5.56 11.70 3.33
CA ASN A 17 -6.71 12.58 3.41
C ASN A 17 -6.29 14.03 3.08
N ARG A 18 -6.75 14.53 1.94
CA ARG A 18 -6.48 15.92 1.50
C ARG A 18 -7.54 16.92 1.92
N THR A 19 -8.59 16.47 2.59
CA THR A 19 -9.71 17.30 3.05
C THR A 19 -9.47 17.83 4.46
N ASP A 20 -10.33 18.76 4.88
CA ASP A 20 -10.36 19.28 6.25
C ASP A 20 -11.34 18.50 7.16
N GLN A 21 -11.88 17.37 6.69
CA GLN A 21 -12.83 16.51 7.43
C GLN A 21 -12.16 15.22 7.92
N TYR A 22 -12.72 14.58 8.95
CA TYR A 22 -12.32 13.23 9.36
C TYR A 22 -12.92 12.19 8.41
N ILE A 23 -12.10 11.24 7.99
CA ILE A 23 -12.50 10.20 7.04
C ILE A 23 -12.33 8.83 7.67
N ALA A 24 -13.43 8.10 7.85
CA ALA A 24 -13.37 6.68 8.18
C ALA A 24 -13.03 5.89 6.92
N PHE A 25 -12.27 4.81 7.06
CA PHE A 25 -11.95 3.89 5.97
C PHE A 25 -12.20 2.45 6.35
N LYS A 26 -12.46 1.62 5.34
CA LYS A 26 -12.55 0.16 5.45
C LYS A 26 -11.92 -0.51 4.25
N VAL A 27 -11.03 -1.46 4.50
CA VAL A 27 -10.35 -2.26 3.48
C VAL A 27 -10.98 -3.64 3.40
N LYS A 28 -11.43 -4.02 2.21
CA LYS A 28 -11.96 -5.34 1.86
C LYS A 28 -11.07 -5.98 0.79
N THR A 29 -11.08 -7.30 0.70
CA THR A 29 -10.33 -8.06 -0.31
C THR A 29 -11.16 -9.21 -0.86
N THR A 30 -10.93 -9.56 -2.11
CA THR A 30 -11.51 -10.77 -2.72
C THR A 30 -10.90 -12.07 -2.19
N SER A 31 -9.76 -11.99 -1.50
CA SER A 31 -8.95 -13.16 -1.11
C SER A 31 -8.50 -13.11 0.36
N PRO A 32 -9.43 -13.09 1.34
CA PRO A 32 -9.13 -12.82 2.76
C PRO A 32 -8.22 -13.85 3.42
N LYS A 33 -8.16 -15.09 2.92
CA LYS A 33 -7.22 -16.11 3.43
C LYS A 33 -5.77 -15.84 3.03
N LYS A 34 -5.56 -15.09 1.94
CA LYS A 34 -4.24 -14.83 1.36
C LYS A 34 -3.61 -13.55 1.89
N TYR A 35 -4.41 -12.61 2.38
CA TYR A 35 -3.93 -11.30 2.82
C TYR A 35 -4.34 -11.02 4.26
N CYS A 36 -3.39 -10.55 5.06
CA CYS A 36 -3.64 -9.92 6.33
C CYS A 36 -3.54 -8.40 6.14
N VAL A 37 -4.56 -7.65 6.57
CA VAL A 37 -4.60 -6.18 6.47
C VAL A 37 -4.65 -5.61 7.88
N ARG A 38 -3.72 -4.73 8.23
CA ARG A 38 -3.63 -4.15 9.58
C ARG A 38 -3.32 -2.64 9.55
N PRO A 39 -4.19 -1.82 10.17
CA PRO A 39 -5.58 -2.12 10.51
C PRO A 39 -6.44 -2.27 9.24
N ASN A 40 -7.54 -3.03 9.30
CA ASN A 40 -8.46 -3.17 8.15
C ASN A 40 -9.54 -2.07 8.10
N ASN A 41 -9.65 -1.26 9.14
CA ASN A 41 -10.50 -0.07 9.21
C ASN A 41 -9.88 0.94 10.19
N GLY A 42 -10.27 2.21 10.08
CA GLY A 42 -9.75 3.26 10.94
C GLY A 42 -10.19 4.64 10.49
N ILE A 43 -9.56 5.66 11.06
CA ILE A 43 -9.87 7.07 10.78
C ILE A 43 -8.60 7.76 10.31
N VAL A 44 -8.68 8.47 9.19
CA VAL A 44 -7.63 9.36 8.69
C VAL A 44 -8.00 10.78 9.06
N ALA A 45 -7.18 11.41 9.91
CA ALA A 45 -7.40 12.79 10.33
C ALA A 45 -7.32 13.77 9.14
N PRO A 46 -7.91 14.97 9.25
CA PRO A 46 -7.74 16.04 8.28
C PRO A 46 -6.28 16.23 7.89
N ARG A 47 -6.02 16.43 6.59
CA ARG A 47 -4.68 16.80 6.07
C ARG A 47 -3.54 15.86 6.48
N SER A 48 -3.85 14.58 6.69
CA SER A 48 -2.90 13.58 7.18
C SER A 48 -2.82 12.34 6.28
N THR A 49 -1.83 11.48 6.53
CA THR A 49 -1.71 10.18 5.88
C THR A 49 -1.75 9.08 6.94
N PHE A 50 -2.40 7.97 6.60
CA PHE A 50 -2.49 6.79 7.43
C PHE A 50 -1.96 5.57 6.67
N ASP A 51 -1.08 4.80 7.32
CA ASP A 51 -0.44 3.64 6.71
C ASP A 51 -1.17 2.36 7.10
N VAL A 52 -1.59 1.60 6.09
CA VAL A 52 -2.17 0.27 6.25
C VAL A 52 -1.16 -0.77 5.79
N LEU A 53 -0.74 -1.66 6.68
CA LEU A 53 0.14 -2.77 6.35
C LEU A 53 -0.67 -3.90 5.71
N VAL A 54 -0.31 -4.29 4.50
CA VAL A 54 -0.88 -5.44 3.79
C VAL A 54 0.19 -6.52 3.67
N THR A 55 -0.04 -7.66 4.31
CA THR A 55 0.86 -8.82 4.26
C THR A 55 0.20 -9.95 3.46
N MET A 56 0.80 -10.30 2.34
CA MET A 56 0.48 -11.51 1.59
C MET A 56 1.12 -12.72 2.29
N GLN A 57 0.33 -13.76 2.50
CA GLN A 57 0.79 -15.04 3.04
C GLN A 57 1.76 -15.73 2.09
N ALA A 58 2.59 -16.62 2.61
CA ALA A 58 3.55 -17.39 1.82
C ALA A 58 2.86 -18.19 0.71
N GLN A 59 3.24 -17.92 -0.54
CA GLN A 59 2.73 -18.66 -1.71
C GLN A 59 3.60 -19.90 -1.94
N ARG A 60 2.98 -21.06 -2.22
CA ARG A 60 3.71 -22.30 -2.52
C ARG A 60 4.28 -22.31 -3.92
N GLU A 61 3.50 -21.82 -4.87
CA GLU A 61 3.79 -21.81 -6.31
C GLU A 61 3.44 -20.44 -6.89
N ALA A 62 4.13 -20.05 -7.95
CA ALA A 62 3.81 -18.85 -8.71
C ALA A 62 2.80 -19.19 -9.81
N PRO A 63 1.82 -18.30 -10.11
CA PRO A 63 0.93 -18.54 -11.24
C PRO A 63 1.72 -18.56 -12.55
N PRO A 64 1.35 -19.41 -13.54
CA PRO A 64 2.12 -19.59 -14.77
C PRO A 64 2.33 -18.30 -15.59
N ASP A 65 1.37 -17.39 -15.53
CA ASP A 65 1.38 -16.09 -16.24
C ASP A 65 1.90 -14.94 -15.37
N MET A 66 2.32 -15.22 -14.12
CA MET A 66 2.69 -14.23 -13.11
C MET A 66 1.61 -13.16 -12.85
N GLN A 67 0.34 -13.45 -13.17
CA GLN A 67 -0.76 -12.52 -12.94
C GLN A 67 -1.44 -12.77 -11.60
N CYS A 68 -1.77 -11.68 -10.90
CA CYS A 68 -2.61 -11.73 -9.72
C CYS A 68 -3.99 -11.16 -10.07
N ARG A 69 -5.04 -11.95 -9.81
CA ARG A 69 -6.45 -11.54 -10.03
C ARG A 69 -7.11 -10.99 -8.78
N ASP A 70 -6.38 -10.98 -7.66
CA ASP A 70 -6.87 -10.49 -6.38
C ASP A 70 -7.08 -8.98 -6.44
N LYS A 71 -8.13 -8.52 -5.76
CA LYS A 71 -8.47 -7.10 -5.67
C LYS A 71 -8.67 -6.69 -4.22
N PHE A 72 -8.32 -5.45 -3.94
CA PHE A 72 -8.70 -4.74 -2.74
C PHE A 72 -9.74 -3.67 -3.07
N LEU A 73 -10.65 -3.44 -2.13
CA LEU A 73 -11.60 -2.35 -2.17
C LEU A 73 -11.39 -1.53 -0.91
N VAL A 74 -11.09 -0.25 -1.08
CA VAL A 74 -11.07 0.72 0.01
C VAL A 74 -12.35 1.52 -0.09
N GLN A 75 -13.18 1.46 0.94
CA GLN A 75 -14.33 2.35 1.10
C GLN A 75 -13.96 3.45 2.08
N SER A 76 -14.43 4.67 1.84
CA SER A 76 -14.25 5.79 2.74
C SER A 76 -15.54 6.57 2.92
N ALA A 77 -15.73 7.17 4.09
CA ALA A 77 -16.88 8.01 4.41
C ALA A 77 -16.46 9.15 5.32
N VAL A 78 -17.08 10.32 5.13
CA VAL A 78 -16.92 11.45 6.05
C VAL A 78 -17.57 11.12 7.39
N VAL A 79 -16.86 11.34 8.48
CA VAL A 79 -17.34 11.13 9.84
C VAL A 79 -17.09 12.36 10.71
N SER A 80 -17.82 12.44 11.81
CA SER A 80 -17.59 13.47 12.82
C SER A 80 -16.34 13.16 13.66
N GLN A 81 -15.75 14.19 14.26
CA GLN A 81 -14.51 14.11 15.03
C GLN A 81 -14.63 13.27 16.32
N ASP A 82 -15.85 13.10 16.84
CA ASP A 82 -16.16 12.33 18.04
C ASP A 82 -16.22 10.82 17.79
N ILE A 83 -16.24 10.38 16.54
CA ILE A 83 -16.22 8.96 16.18
C ILE A 83 -14.84 8.37 16.49
N SER A 84 -14.80 7.29 17.27
CA SER A 84 -13.58 6.53 17.48
C SER A 84 -13.47 5.36 16.48
N PRO A 85 -12.27 4.81 16.26
CA PRO A 85 -12.10 3.62 15.42
C PRO A 85 -12.94 2.40 15.86
N LYS A 86 -13.36 2.34 17.13
CA LYS A 86 -14.20 1.25 17.65
C LYS A 86 -15.67 1.38 17.26
N ASP A 87 -16.10 2.60 16.93
CA ASP A 87 -17.49 2.91 16.57
C ASP A 87 -17.75 2.72 15.06
N ILE A 88 -16.69 2.47 14.29
CA ILE A 88 -16.78 2.21 12.85
C ILE A 88 -17.58 0.92 12.62
N ASN A 89 -18.73 1.06 11.96
CA ASN A 89 -19.60 -0.05 11.59
C ASN A 89 -19.79 -0.15 10.06
N GLY A 90 -20.54 -1.17 9.61
CA GLY A 90 -20.78 -1.39 8.19
C GLY A 90 -21.62 -0.31 7.52
N ASP A 91 -22.58 0.25 8.26
CA ASP A 91 -23.61 1.16 7.75
C ASP A 91 -23.04 2.55 7.40
N MET A 92 -21.89 2.91 7.99
CA MET A 92 -21.14 4.11 7.61
C MET A 92 -20.66 4.05 6.14
N PHE A 93 -20.52 2.86 5.56
CA PHE A 93 -20.02 2.66 4.20
C PHE A 93 -21.12 2.23 3.21
N THR A 94 -22.39 2.49 3.53
CA THR A 94 -23.53 2.25 2.65
C THR A 94 -24.15 3.58 2.21
N LYS A 95 -24.29 3.77 0.89
CA LYS A 95 -24.90 4.98 0.30
C LYS A 95 -26.38 5.13 0.65
N GLU A 96 -27.07 4.01 0.89
CA GLU A 96 -28.48 3.96 1.30
C GLU A 96 -28.73 4.64 2.66
N SER A 97 -27.69 4.76 3.50
CA SER A 97 -27.75 5.46 4.78
C SER A 97 -27.61 6.98 4.66
N GLY A 98 -27.60 7.52 3.43
CA GLY A 98 -27.39 8.95 3.17
C GLY A 98 -25.94 9.41 3.28
N ASN A 99 -25.00 8.49 3.51
CA ASN A 99 -23.58 8.79 3.65
C ASN A 99 -22.92 9.08 2.30
N VAL A 100 -21.99 10.03 2.29
CA VAL A 100 -21.08 10.23 1.15
C VAL A 100 -19.99 9.16 1.24
N VAL A 101 -20.12 8.12 0.40
CA VAL A 101 -19.19 6.99 0.35
C VAL A 101 -18.41 7.00 -0.95
N ASP A 102 -17.08 7.07 -0.84
CA ASP A 102 -16.16 6.87 -1.96
C ASP A 102 -15.58 5.45 -1.97
N GLU A 103 -15.29 4.93 -3.16
CA GLU A 103 -14.85 3.55 -3.36
C GLU A 103 -13.68 3.47 -4.34
N VAL A 104 -12.55 2.97 -3.85
CA VAL A 104 -11.35 2.76 -4.66
C VAL A 104 -11.05 1.27 -4.79
N LYS A 105 -11.04 0.78 -6.03
CA LYS A 105 -10.67 -0.61 -6.36
C LYS A 105 -9.20 -0.66 -6.76
N LEU A 106 -8.43 -1.48 -6.07
CA LEU A 106 -7.01 -1.70 -6.31
C LEU A 106 -6.78 -3.12 -6.79
N GLN A 107 -6.05 -3.28 -7.90
CA GLN A 107 -5.63 -4.59 -8.38
C GLN A 107 -4.26 -4.95 -7.78
N VAL A 108 -4.12 -6.19 -7.33
CA VAL A 108 -2.83 -6.69 -6.87
C VAL A 108 -1.96 -7.02 -8.08
N VAL A 109 -0.71 -6.59 -8.04
CA VAL A 109 0.30 -6.91 -9.07
C VAL A 109 1.51 -7.60 -8.45
N TYR A 110 2.02 -8.61 -9.14
CA TYR A 110 3.31 -9.21 -8.83
C TYR A 110 4.41 -8.42 -9.53
N ALA A 111 5.35 -7.93 -8.73
CA ALA A 111 6.55 -7.27 -9.22
C ALA A 111 7.69 -8.31 -9.26
N PRO A 112 8.66 -8.15 -10.18
CA PRO A 112 9.92 -8.87 -10.09
C PRO A 112 10.60 -8.55 -8.75
N PRO A 113 11.39 -9.47 -8.18
CA PRO A 113 12.22 -9.17 -7.02
C PRO A 113 13.16 -8.00 -7.36
N SER A 114 13.07 -6.92 -6.59
CA SER A 114 13.99 -5.78 -6.70
C SER A 114 15.40 -6.28 -6.42
N LYS A 115 16.34 -6.03 -7.34
CA LYS A 115 17.77 -6.25 -7.07
C LYS A 115 18.14 -5.48 -5.79
N PRO A 116 18.90 -6.06 -4.85
CA PRO A 116 19.31 -5.32 -3.67
C PRO A 116 20.17 -4.14 -4.12
N THR A 117 19.68 -2.92 -3.90
CA THR A 117 20.50 -1.72 -4.00
C THR A 117 21.53 -1.83 -2.89
N SER A 118 22.81 -1.97 -3.24
CA SER A 118 23.91 -1.88 -2.29
C SER A 118 23.82 -0.54 -1.56
N VAL A 119 23.37 -0.55 -0.31
CA VAL A 119 23.43 0.62 0.55
C VAL A 119 24.89 0.76 0.97
N ASN A 120 25.61 1.66 0.33
CA ASN A 120 26.94 2.05 0.79
C ASN A 120 26.75 3.15 1.84
N GLU A 121 26.64 2.77 3.11
CA GLU A 121 26.85 3.69 4.22
C GLU A 121 28.34 3.67 4.57
N GLY A 122 29.02 4.77 4.27
CA GLY A 122 30.44 4.97 4.56
C GLY A 122 30.89 6.35 4.11
N SER A 123 30.82 7.29 5.04
CA SER A 123 31.30 8.66 5.01
C SER A 123 32.75 8.82 4.53
N ASP A 124 32.97 9.86 3.72
CA ASP A 124 34.20 10.60 3.39
C ASP A 124 35.57 9.94 3.61
N GLN A 125 36.23 9.56 2.51
CA GLN A 125 37.64 9.85 2.32
C GLN A 125 37.94 9.98 0.81
N GLU A 126 38.43 11.15 0.40
CA GLU A 126 39.01 11.39 -0.92
C GLU A 126 40.03 10.30 -1.30
N SER A 127 39.87 9.72 -2.48
CA SER A 127 41.03 9.28 -3.27
C SER A 127 40.69 9.35 -4.76
N LEU A 128 41.56 10.09 -5.45
CA LEU A 128 41.57 10.42 -6.86
C LEU A 128 41.67 9.19 -7.78
N GLY A 129 41.08 9.36 -8.97
CA GLY A 129 41.45 8.63 -10.19
C GLY A 129 40.28 7.83 -10.75
N SER A 130 39.85 7.97 -12.00
CA SER A 130 40.39 8.70 -13.14
C SER A 130 39.25 8.89 -14.14
N TRP A 131 39.30 10.01 -14.85
CA TRP A 131 38.34 10.43 -15.86
C TRP A 131 38.36 9.54 -17.10
N SER A 132 37.22 9.39 -17.78
CA SER A 132 37.21 9.42 -19.28
C SER A 132 35.80 9.49 -19.88
N TYR A 133 35.44 10.70 -20.31
CA TYR A 133 34.55 11.08 -21.43
C TYR A 133 35.07 12.48 -21.81
N GLN A 134 35.35 12.91 -23.04
CA GLN A 134 35.18 12.49 -24.43
C GLN A 134 36.31 13.16 -25.24
N GLU A 135 36.65 12.69 -26.46
CA GLU A 135 36.56 13.58 -27.63
C GLU A 135 36.54 12.81 -28.96
N VAL A 136 35.88 13.44 -29.92
CA VAL A 136 35.59 13.03 -31.30
C VAL A 136 36.69 13.60 -32.22
N LYS A 137 36.85 12.96 -33.40
CA LYS A 137 37.56 13.38 -34.63
C LYS A 137 39.01 12.88 -34.74
N SER A 138 39.48 12.43 -35.91
CA SER A 138 39.16 12.81 -37.29
C SER A 138 38.71 11.67 -38.20
#